data_AF-A0A7X8W8X4-F1
#
_entry.id   AF-A0A7X8W8X4-F1
#
_cell.length_a   1.000
_cell.length_b   1.000
_cell.length_c   1.000
_cell.angle_alpha   90.00
_cell.angle_beta   90.00
_cell.angle_gamma   90.00
#
_symmetry.space_group_name_H-M   'P 1'
#
loop_
_entity.id
_entity.type
_entity.pdbx_description
1 polymer ?
#
loop_
_entity_poly.entity_id
_entity_poly.type
_entity_poly.pdbx_seq_one_letter_code
_entity_poly.pdbx_strand_id
1 'polypeptide(L)' 'NICVPFRKHGVMDQFGQVGDQAYLQEVFGLTAENLIGEAKKVLSMK' A
#
# COMPACT_ATOMS: atom_id res chain seq x y z
N ASN A 1 4.46 17.00 -20.27
CA ASN A 1 4.56 16.26 -18.99
C ASN A 1 3.14 16.17 -18.42
N ILE A 2 2.52 14.99 -18.41
CA ILE A 2 1.12 14.83 -17.94
C ILE A 2 1.20 14.35 -16.48
N CYS A 3 0.64 15.12 -15.56
CA CYS A 3 0.52 14.72 -14.16
C CYS A 3 -0.67 13.77 -14.02
N VAL A 4 -0.39 12.49 -13.75
CA VAL A 4 -1.40 11.49 -13.42
C VAL A 4 -1.38 11.22 -11.91
N PRO A 5 -2.55 11.01 -11.27
CA PRO A 5 -2.59 10.63 -9.88
C PRO A 5 -1.88 9.28 -9.69
N PHE A 6 -0.79 9.29 -8.94
CA PHE A 6 0.06 8.12 -8.69
C PHE A 6 0.32 8.00 -7.20
N ARG A 7 0.18 6.78 -6.65
CA ARG A 7 0.47 6.46 -5.26
C ARG A 7 1.35 5.23 -5.19
N LYS A 8 2.38 5.25 -4.34
CA LYS A 8 3.22 4.08 -4.04
C LYS A 8 2.53 3.26 -2.94
N HIS A 9 2.43 1.95 -3.16
CA HIS A 9 1.95 0.99 -2.17
C HIS A 9 3.10 0.08 -1.76
N GLY A 10 3.44 0.05 -0.48
CA GLY A 10 4.60 -0.66 0.04
C GLY A 10 4.79 -0.43 1.53
N VAL A 11 5.89 -0.97 2.08
CA VAL A 11 6.28 -0.73 3.47
C VAL A 11 6.65 0.74 3.63
N MET A 12 5.89 1.46 4.45
CA MET A 12 6.02 2.91 4.65
C MET A 12 7.12 3.21 5.67
N ASP A 13 8.38 3.20 5.21
CA ASP A 13 9.56 3.67 5.96
C ASP A 13 9.70 3.02 7.35
N GLN A 14 9.49 1.70 7.41
CA GLN A 14 9.67 0.89 8.62
C GLN A 14 10.73 -0.18 8.39
N PHE A 15 11.53 -0.47 9.43
CA PHE A 15 12.45 -1.60 9.41
C PHE A 15 11.67 -2.91 9.38
N GLY A 16 12.15 -3.86 8.58
CA GLY A 16 11.58 -5.20 8.53
C GLY A 16 11.62 -5.86 9.91
N GLN A 17 10.51 -6.47 10.30
CA GLN A 17 10.44 -7.29 11.51
C GLN A 17 10.69 -8.76 11.15
N VAL A 18 11.29 -9.50 12.08
CA VAL A 18 11.49 -10.94 11.94
C VAL A 18 10.24 -11.65 12.46
N GLY A 19 9.56 -12.41 11.61
CA GLY A 19 8.33 -13.08 11.96
C GLY A 19 7.68 -13.79 10.78
N ASP A 20 6.46 -14.29 11.00
CA ASP A 20 5.66 -14.94 9.97
C ASP A 20 5.28 -13.94 8.85
N GLN A 21 5.49 -14.33 7.60
CA GLN A 21 5.23 -13.50 6.43
C GLN A 21 3.76 -13.06 6.36
N ALA A 22 2.82 -13.93 6.75
CA ALA A 22 1.39 -13.59 6.73
C ALA A 22 1.05 -12.45 7.70
N TYR A 23 1.58 -12.52 8.92
CA TYR A 23 1.43 -11.50 9.93
C TYR A 23 2.09 -10.18 9.50
N LEU A 24 3.29 -10.24 8.94
CA LEU A 24 4.00 -9.06 8.46
C LEU A 24 3.27 -8.37 7.30
N GLN A 25 2.66 -9.14 6.39
CA GLN A 25 1.86 -8.57 5.30
C GLN A 25 0.62 -7.82 5.83
N GLU A 26 -0.04 -8.32 6.87
CA GLU A 26 -1.13 -7.61 7.54
C GLU A 26 -0.66 -6.35 8.26
N VAL A 27 0.42 -6.46 9.04
CA VAL A 27 0.99 -5.35 9.83
C VAL A 27 1.47 -4.20 8.93
N PHE A 28 2.17 -4.53 7.83
CA PHE A 28 2.61 -3.54 6.86
C PHE A 28 1.50 -3.10 5.91
N GLY A 29 0.28 -3.64 6.05
CA GLY A 29 -0.85 -3.26 5.23
C GLY A 29 -0.70 -3.62 3.76
N LEU A 30 0.13 -4.62 3.45
CA LEU A 30 0.37 -5.19 2.12
C LEU A 30 -0.75 -6.20 1.74
N THR A 31 -1.97 -5.94 2.20
CA THR A 31 -3.12 -6.80 1.95
C THR A 31 -3.90 -6.31 0.74
N ALA A 32 -4.60 -7.23 0.08
CA ALA A 32 -5.43 -6.91 -1.08
C ALA A 32 -6.49 -5.85 -0.76
N GLU A 33 -7.04 -5.86 0.46
CA GLU A 33 -8.04 -4.90 0.92
C GLU A 33 -7.48 -3.46 0.96
N ASN A 34 -6.27 -3.28 1.48
CA ASN A 34 -5.61 -1.99 1.52
C ASN A 34 -5.28 -1.50 0.11
N LEU A 35 -4.79 -2.38 -0.77
CA LEU A 35 -4.49 -2.03 -2.16
C LEU A 35 -5.76 -1.57 -2.91
N ILE A 36 -6.90 -2.24 -2.70
CA ILE A 36 -8.19 -1.82 -3.28
C ILE A 36 -8.63 -0.46 -2.71
N GLY A 37 -8.47 -0.24 -1.41
CA GLY A 37 -8.77 1.03 -0.76
C GLY A 37 -7.92 2.18 -1.30
N GLU A 38 -6.62 1.94 -1.53
CA GLU A 38 -5.71 2.90 -2.12
C GLU A 38 -6.02 3.16 -3.60
N ALA A 39 -6.30 2.12 -4.38
CA ALA A 39 -6.68 2.25 -5.78
C ALA A 39 -7.96 3.10 -5.94
N LYS A 40 -8.97 2.88 -5.10
CA LYS A 40 -10.19 3.70 -5.08
C LYS A 40 -9.88 5.16 -4.75
N LYS A 41 -8.98 5.42 -3.79
CA LYS A 41 -8.54 6.80 -3.47
C LYS A 41 -7.88 7.47 -4.67
N VAL A 42 -6.96 6.78 -5.35
CA VAL A 42 -6.28 7.29 -6.55
C VAL A 42 -7.26 7.57 -7.69
N LEU A 43 -8.20 6.66 -7.95
CA LEU A 43 -9.24 6.83 -8.97
C LEU A 43 -10.21 7.97 -8.65
N SER A 44 -10.41 8.27 -7.36
CA SER A 44 -11.23 9.39 -6.91
C SER A 44 -10.52 10.74 -6.96
N MET A 45 -9.20 10.79 -7.17
CA MET A 45 -8.42 12.03 -7.34
C MET A 45 -8.48 12.56 -8.78
N LYS A 46 -9.62 12.37 -9.45
CA LYS A 46 -9.86 12.76 -10.84
C LYS A 46 -10.15 14.24 -10.96
#